data_AF-A0A7J4RGT5-F1
#
_entry.id   AF-A0A7J4RGT5-F1
#
_cell.length_a   1.000
_cell.length_b   1.000
_cell.length_c   1.000
_cell.angle_alpha   90.00
_cell.angle_beta   90.00
_cell.angle_gamma   90.00
#
_symmetry.space_group_name_H-M   'P 1'
#
loop_
_entity.id
_entity.type
_entity.pdbx_description
1 polymer ?
#
loop_
_entity_poly.entity_id
_entity_poly.type
_entity_poly.pdbx_seq_one_letter_code
_entity_poly.pdbx_strand_id
1 'polypeptide(L)' 'MKNVGGAERLTRALFGSSFVLLDFFATIQLELVFLIIGLWGVLTSAFGYCPFNGLMGRNTCAIQYNDASPEEVAVETA' A
#
# COMPACT_ATOMS: atom_id res chain seq x y z
N MET A 1 -9.95 -9.39 6.82
CA MET A 1 -10.85 -8.23 6.63
C MET A 1 -10.05 -7.21 5.83
N LYS A 2 -10.47 -6.88 4.60
CA LYS A 2 -9.74 -5.92 3.76
C LYS A 2 -10.42 -4.56 3.88
N ASN A 3 -9.64 -3.51 4.16
CA ASN A 3 -10.17 -2.15 4.28
C ASN A 3 -9.46 -1.16 3.34
N VAL A 4 -8.44 -1.61 2.61
CA VAL A 4 -7.65 -0.81 1.66
C VAL A 4 -8.06 -1.16 0.22
N GLY A 5 -8.54 -0.19 -0.56
CA GLY A 5 -8.93 -0.34 -1.96
C GLY A 5 -7.74 -0.24 -2.91
N GLY A 6 -7.95 -0.51 -4.21
CA GLY A 6 -6.88 -0.59 -5.21
C GLY A 6 -5.98 0.65 -5.29
N ALA A 7 -6.57 1.85 -5.35
CA ALA A 7 -5.81 3.10 -5.43
C ALA A 7 -4.97 3.38 -4.16
N GLU A 8 -5.53 3.17 -2.98
CA GLU A 8 -4.80 3.34 -1.71
C GLU A 8 -3.69 2.28 -1.54
N ARG A 9 -3.95 1.05 -2.03
CA ARG A 9 -2.99 -0.05 -2.06
C ARG A 9 -1.81 0.28 -2.97
N LEU A 10 -2.06 0.77 -4.18
CA LEU A 10 -1.02 1.18 -5.12
C LEU A 10 -0.19 2.34 -4.57
N THR A 11 -0.84 3.37 -4.03
CA THR A 11 -0.14 4.53 -3.45
C THR A 11 0.78 4.10 -2.30
N ARG A 12 0.33 3.18 -1.43
CA ARG A 12 1.17 2.65 -0.35
C ARG A 12 2.29 1.74 -0.84
N ALA A 13 2.06 0.95 -1.88
CA ALA A 13 3.11 0.16 -2.51
C ALA A 13 4.20 1.06 -3.08
N LEU A 14 3.83 2.08 -3.88
CA LEU A 14 4.78 3.03 -4.46
C LEU A 14 5.54 3.80 -3.39
N PHE A 15 4.84 4.37 -2.41
CA PHE A 15 5.46 5.13 -1.33
C PHE A 15 6.33 4.25 -0.43
N GLY A 16 5.82 3.10 0.00
CA GLY A 16 6.55 2.16 0.85
C GLY A 16 7.81 1.63 0.17
N SER A 17 7.69 1.18 -1.08
CA SER A 17 8.84 0.71 -1.88
C SER A 17 9.85 1.82 -2.11
N SER A 18 9.40 3.07 -2.37
CA SER A 18 10.33 4.20 -2.51
C SER A 18 11.14 4.43 -1.23
N PHE A 19 10.52 4.36 -0.06
CA PHE A 19 11.21 4.53 1.22
C PHE A 19 12.20 3.39 1.49
N VAL A 20 11.85 2.15 1.17
CA VAL A 20 12.78 1.00 1.24
C VAL A 20 13.97 1.17 0.29
N LEU A 21 13.75 1.73 -0.91
CA LEU A 21 14.84 1.98 -1.86
C LEU A 21 15.73 3.16 -1.45
N LEU A 22 15.15 4.22 -0.87
CA LEU A 22 15.89 5.37 -0.36
C LEU A 22 16.71 5.03 0.89
N ASP A 23 16.29 4.01 1.65
CA ASP A 23 16.99 3.50 2.83
C ASP A 23 18.45 3.12 2.52
N PHE A 24 18.71 2.53 1.34
CA PHE A 24 20.07 2.19 0.89
C PHE A 24 21.02 3.38 0.78
N PHE A 25 20.48 4.59 0.67
CA PHE A 25 21.26 5.83 0.58
C PHE A 25 21.19 6.67 1.86
N ALA A 26 20.46 6.21 2.89
CA ALA A 26 20.25 6.94 4.11
C ALA A 26 21.45 6.82 5.08
N THR A 27 21.65 7.83 5.91
CA THR A 27 22.58 7.78 7.03
C THR A 27 22.00 6.95 8.18
N ILE A 28 22.85 6.38 9.06
CA ILE A 28 22.48 5.47 10.17
C ILE A 28 21.31 6.01 11.03
N GLN A 29 21.17 7.32 11.16
CA GLN A 29 20.11 7.93 11.98
C GLN A 29 18.71 7.87 11.33
N LEU A 30 18.63 7.87 9.99
CA LEU A 30 17.38 7.86 9.24
C LEU A 30 17.03 6.47 8.70
N GLU A 31 18.02 5.57 8.61
CA GLU A 31 17.87 4.18 8.17
C GLU A 31 16.69 3.50 8.87
N LEU A 32 16.69 3.48 10.22
CA LEU A 32 15.63 2.81 10.96
C LEU A 32 14.24 3.41 10.71
N VAL A 33 14.16 4.73 10.52
CA VAL A 33 12.88 5.44 10.30
C VAL A 33 12.34 5.13 8.91
N PHE A 34 13.18 5.21 7.88
CA PHE A 34 12.79 4.90 6.51
C PHE A 34 12.44 3.43 6.33
N LEU A 35 13.19 2.52 6.97
CA LEU A 35 12.88 1.10 6.98
C LEU A 35 11.54 0.81 7.64
N ILE A 36 11.23 1.40 8.81
CA ILE A 36 9.93 1.18 9.48
C ILE A 36 8.77 1.69 8.63
N ILE A 37 8.87 2.92 8.12
CA ILE A 37 7.80 3.53 7.30
C ILE A 37 7.63 2.79 5.98
N GLY A 38 8.74 2.45 5.33
CA GLY A 38 8.78 1.72 4.07
C GLY A 38 8.17 0.32 4.20
N LEU A 39 8.64 -0.45 5.18
CA LEU A 39 8.13 -1.79 5.47
C LEU A 39 6.64 -1.74 5.83
N TRP A 40 6.22 -0.77 6.64
CA TRP A 40 4.82 -0.57 6.97
C TRP A 40 3.95 -0.32 5.73
N GLY A 41 4.39 0.55 4.82
CA GLY A 41 3.71 0.83 3.56
C GLY A 41 3.57 -0.41 2.67
N VAL A 42 4.67 -1.17 2.54
CA VAL A 42 4.68 -2.41 1.75
C VAL A 42 3.77 -3.47 2.37
N LEU A 43 3.88 -3.74 3.67
CA LEU A 43 3.05 -4.76 4.33
C LEU A 43 1.55 -4.41 4.28
N THR A 44 1.18 -3.16 4.57
CA THR A 44 -0.23 -2.73 4.52
C THR A 44 -0.79 -2.77 3.10
N SER A 45 0.04 -2.53 2.07
CA SER A 45 -0.34 -2.73 0.68
C SER A 45 -0.50 -4.23 0.33
N ALA A 46 0.43 -5.09 0.73
CA ALA A 46 0.39 -6.52 0.42
C ALA A 46 -0.88 -7.19 1.00
N PHE A 47 -1.17 -6.95 2.28
CA PHE A 47 -2.32 -7.55 2.98
C PHE A 47 -3.66 -6.85 2.71
N GLY A 48 -3.65 -5.63 2.14
CA GLY A 48 -4.88 -4.86 1.89
C GLY A 48 -5.61 -4.46 3.19
N TYR A 49 -4.86 -4.36 4.29
CA TYR A 49 -5.36 -3.94 5.60
C TYR A 49 -4.43 -2.89 6.19
N CYS A 50 -5.01 -1.75 6.59
CA CYS A 50 -4.31 -0.69 7.32
C CYS A 50 -5.02 -0.46 8.67
N PRO A 51 -4.31 -0.58 9.82
CA PRO A 51 -4.93 -0.45 11.13
C PRO A 51 -5.38 0.98 11.40
N PHE A 52 -4.71 2.00 10.85
CA PHE A 52 -5.15 3.40 10.95
C PHE A 52 -6.51 3.63 10.29
N ASN A 53 -6.75 2.97 9.16
CA ASN A 53 -8.02 3.03 8.46
C ASN A 53 -9.14 2.37 9.30
N GLY A 54 -8.83 1.26 9.97
CA GLY A 54 -9.72 0.61 10.95
C GLY A 54 -10.00 1.47 12.18
N LEU A 55 -8.98 2.13 12.73
CA LEU A 55 -9.10 3.02 13.90
C LEU A 55 -9.93 4.28 13.58
N MET A 56 -9.83 4.80 12.36
CA MET A 56 -10.63 5.92 11.87
C MET A 56 -12.02 5.51 11.36
N GLY A 57 -12.38 4.22 11.40
CA GLY A 57 -13.65 3.73 10.88
C GLY A 57 -13.84 3.91 9.37
N ARG A 58 -12.74 4.07 8.63
CA ARG A 58 -12.74 4.26 7.18
C ARG A 58 -12.52 2.93 6.46
N ASN A 59 -13.13 2.79 5.29
CA ASN A 59 -12.92 1.67 4.40
C ASN A 59 -12.93 2.17 2.95
N THR A 60 -11.76 2.18 2.32
CA THR A 60 -11.62 2.52 0.90
C THR A 60 -11.74 1.27 0.00
N CYS A 61 -11.76 0.07 0.59
CA CYS A 61 -12.13 -1.18 -0.06
C CYS A 61 -13.66 -1.30 -0.03
N ALA A 62 -14.36 -0.32 -0.60
CA ALA A 62 -15.79 -0.44 -0.83
C ALA A 62 -15.98 -1.46 -1.96
N ILE A 63 -16.22 -2.72 -1.60
CA ILE A 63 -16.63 -3.75 -2.55
C ILE A 63 -18.02 -3.33 -3.05
N GLN A 64 -18.08 -2.66 -4.19
CA GLN A 64 -19.33 -2.49 -4.93
C GLN A 64 -19.66 -3.86 -5.51
N TYR A 65 -20.73 -4.50 -5.02
CA TYR A 65 -21.23 -5.76 -5.58
C TYR A 65 -21.93 -5.58 -6.94
N ASN A 66 -22.00 -4.35 -7.46
CA ASN A 66 -22.52 -4.05 -8.78
C ASN A 66 -21.39 -3.86 -9.79
N ASP A 67 -21.47 -4.71 -10.82
CA ASP A 67 -20.84 -4.61 -12.14
C ASP A 67 -19.36 -5.02 -12.25
N ALA A 68 -19.15 -6.13 -12.96
CA ALA A 68 -17.86 -6.56 -13.46
C ALA A 68 -17.26 -5.50 -14.41
N SER A 69 -15.96 -5.20 -14.27
CA SER A 69 -15.16 -4.67 -15.38
C SER A 69 -13.80 -5.37 -15.41
N PRO A 70 -13.51 -6.18 -16.45
CA PRO A 70 -12.26 -6.91 -16.64
C PRO A 70 -11.09 -6.05 -17.16
N GLU A 71 -10.94 -4.79 -16.71
CA GLU A 71 -9.99 -3.84 -17.32
C GLU A 71 -8.62 -3.77 -16.62
N GLU A 72 -8.41 -4.47 -15.50
CA GLU A 72 -7.14 -4.40 -14.75
C GLU A 72 -6.05 -5.37 -15.26
N VAL A 73 -6.39 -6.29 -16.17
CA VAL A 73 -5.48 -7.39 -16.59
C VAL A 73 -4.48 -6.96 -17.68
N ALA A 74 -4.66 -5.82 -18.35
CA ALA A 74 -3.90 -5.50 -19.56
C ALA A 74 -2.47 -4.92 -19.33
N VAL A 75 -2.04 -4.67 -18.09
CA VAL A 75 -0.71 -4.07 -17.83
C VAL A 75 0.37 -5.11 -17.48
N GLU A 76 0.00 -6.37 -17.22
CA GLU A 76 0.98 -7.42 -16.84
C GLU A 76 1.58 -8.18 -18.05
N THR A 77 1.34 -7.77 -19.30
CA THR A 77 1.84 -8.54 -20.48
C THR A 77 2.45 -7.72 -21.62
N ALA A 78 2.89 -6.48 -21.39
CA ALA A 78 3.63 -5.70 -22.39
C ALA A 78 5.13 -5.65 -22.09
#